data_AF-A0A7H4M4P9-F1
#
_entry.id   AF-A0A7H4M4P9-F1
#
_cell.length_a   1.000
_cell.length_b   1.000
_cell.length_c   1.000
_cell.angle_alpha   90.00
_cell.angle_beta   90.00
_cell.angle_gamma   90.00
#
_symmetry.space_group_name_H-M   'P 1'
#
loop_
_entity.id
_entity.type
_entity.pdbx_description
1 polymer ?
#
loop_
_entity_poly.entity_id
_entity_poly.type
_entity_poly.pdbx_seq_one_letter_code
_entity_poly.pdbx_strand_id
1 'polypeptide(L)'
;MGRTPAFRQDAPLFEAIRNDPRLAEVKLIAEPWDIGPGGYQVGNFPPLFAEWNDHFRDTARRFWLQQNVSLGDFAQRFAASSDVFQRNGRAPSAAVNLVTAHDGFTLRDCVCFNQKHNEANGEENRDGTNNNYSNNHGIEGLEGSLAVIERRRASVHALLATLLLAQGTPMLLAGDEHGHSQHGNNNAYCQDNALTWLDWNHTNRG
;
A
#
# COMPACT_ATOMS: atom_id res chain seq x y z
N MET A 1 11.52 16.76 6.09
CA MET A 1 11.80 15.34 6.34
C MET A 1 13.30 15.07 6.53
N GLY A 2 13.97 15.70 7.50
CA GLY A 2 15.40 15.44 7.72
C GLY A 2 16.32 15.79 6.52
N ARG A 3 15.94 16.77 5.70
CA ARG A 3 16.75 17.24 4.56
C ARG A 3 17.20 18.67 4.78
N THR A 4 18.51 18.92 4.67
CA THR A 4 19.09 20.21 4.23
C THR A 4 20.60 20.02 3.96
N PRO A 5 21.09 20.07 2.70
CA PRO A 5 20.37 20.00 1.41
C PRO A 5 19.98 18.56 0.99
N ALA A 6 20.54 17.53 1.61
CA ALA A 6 20.29 16.11 1.32
C ALA A 6 19.66 15.39 2.52
N PHE A 7 19.06 14.22 2.29
CA PHE A 7 18.55 13.36 3.37
C PHE A 7 19.70 12.82 4.20
N ARG A 8 19.52 12.85 5.51
CA ARG A 8 20.49 12.36 6.48
C ARG A 8 19.78 11.66 7.64
N GLN A 9 20.21 10.44 7.97
CA GLN A 9 19.70 9.71 9.14
C GLN A 9 19.96 10.44 10.46
N ASP A 10 21.01 11.26 10.51
CA ASP A 10 21.40 12.09 11.65
C ASP A 10 20.96 13.55 11.50
N ALA A 11 19.92 13.81 10.69
CA ALA A 11 19.38 15.17 10.56
C ALA A 11 18.86 15.71 11.91
N PRO A 12 18.94 17.03 12.16
CA PRO A 12 18.59 17.62 13.45
C PRO A 12 17.22 17.23 13.99
N LEU A 13 16.22 17.06 13.11
CA LEU A 13 14.88 16.60 13.50
C LEU A 13 14.90 15.15 14.04
N PHE A 14 15.60 14.24 13.38
CA PHE A 14 15.68 12.85 13.82
C PHE A 14 16.45 12.72 15.13
N GLU A 15 17.50 13.51 15.32
CA GLU A 15 18.22 13.55 16.59
C GLU A 15 17.36 14.11 17.72
N ALA A 16 16.62 15.19 17.46
CA ALA A 16 15.68 15.76 18.43
C ALA A 16 14.59 14.76 18.84
N ILE A 17 14.01 14.03 17.88
CA ILE A 17 13.01 12.99 18.16
C ILE A 17 13.62 11.85 18.99
N ARG A 18 14.81 11.37 18.62
CA ARG A 18 15.51 10.29 19.34
C ARG A 18 15.86 10.67 20.77
N ASN A 19 16.19 11.94 21.00
CA ASN A 19 16.65 12.45 22.30
C ASN A 19 15.50 12.98 23.17
N ASP A 20 14.28 13.14 22.63
CA ASP A 20 13.12 13.53 23.42
C ASP A 20 12.56 12.30 24.19
N PRO A 21 12.48 12.37 25.53
CA PRO A 21 12.11 11.22 26.35
C PRO A 21 10.67 10.75 26.15
N ARG A 22 9.78 11.56 25.55
CA ARG A 22 8.40 11.17 25.25
C ARG A 22 8.27 10.66 23.83
N LEU A 23 8.90 11.32 22.86
CA LEU A 23 8.82 10.90 21.45
C LEU A 23 9.62 9.63 21.17
N ALA A 24 10.66 9.33 21.95
CA ALA A 24 11.42 8.09 21.82
C ALA A 24 10.62 6.83 22.22
N GLU A 25 9.52 6.97 22.96
CA GLU A 25 8.72 5.84 23.47
C GLU A 25 7.47 5.54 22.62
N VAL A 26 7.13 6.40 21.66
CA VAL A 26 5.97 6.20 20.79
C VAL A 26 6.34 5.45 19.50
N LYS A 27 5.33 4.91 18.82
CA LYS A 27 5.53 4.30 17.49
C LYS A 27 5.74 5.40 16.46
N LEU A 28 6.83 5.28 15.70
CA LEU A 28 7.14 6.18 14.60
C LEU A 28 7.09 5.39 13.29
N ILE A 29 6.26 5.84 12.35
CA ILE A 29 6.11 5.24 11.02
C ILE A 29 6.33 6.33 9.99
N ALA A 30 7.12 6.05 8.96
CA ALA A 30 7.38 6.96 7.87
C ALA A 30 6.82 6.44 6.53
N GLU A 31 6.33 7.36 5.71
CA GLU A 31 6.34 7.20 4.26
C GLU A 31 7.75 7.62 3.80
N PRO A 32 8.62 6.68 3.38
CA PRO A 32 10.05 6.92 3.36
C PRO A 32 10.54 7.56 2.06
N TRP A 33 9.79 8.54 1.54
CA TRP A 33 10.15 9.23 0.32
C TRP A 33 9.55 10.64 0.19
N ASP A 34 10.11 11.42 -0.73
CA ASP A 34 9.53 12.65 -1.25
C ASP A 34 9.68 12.70 -2.77
N ILE A 35 8.95 13.61 -3.44
CA ILE A 35 8.97 13.76 -4.91
C ILE A 35 10.24 14.43 -5.46
N GLY A 36 11.12 14.93 -4.58
CA GLY A 36 12.34 15.63 -4.96
C GLY A 36 13.47 14.68 -5.37
N PRO A 37 14.49 15.16 -6.11
CA PRO A 37 15.67 14.36 -6.44
C PRO A 37 16.34 13.80 -5.18
N GLY A 38 16.63 12.50 -5.16
CA GLY A 38 17.17 11.82 -3.97
C GLY A 38 16.17 11.69 -2.81
N GLY A 39 14.87 11.87 -3.07
CA GLY A 39 13.80 11.74 -2.10
C GLY A 39 13.50 10.30 -1.71
N TYR A 40 13.82 9.30 -2.54
CA TYR A 40 13.55 7.90 -2.24
C TYR A 40 14.53 7.35 -1.19
N GLN A 41 14.02 7.05 0.01
CA GLN A 41 14.81 6.71 1.20
C GLN A 41 14.32 5.44 1.89
N VAL A 42 13.67 4.53 1.15
CA VAL A 42 13.20 3.25 1.67
C VAL A 42 14.34 2.47 2.34
N GLY A 43 14.08 2.01 3.56
CA GLY A 43 14.99 1.35 4.48
C GLY A 43 16.00 2.29 5.12
N ASN A 44 16.08 3.56 4.73
CA ASN A 44 17.11 4.52 5.14
C ASN A 44 16.66 5.43 6.27
N PHE A 45 15.50 5.22 6.90
CA PHE A 45 15.15 5.95 8.12
C PHE A 45 15.94 5.42 9.34
N PRO A 46 16.10 6.25 10.40
CA PRO A 46 16.73 5.82 11.64
C PRO A 46 16.06 4.58 12.24
N PRO A 47 16.80 3.73 13.00
CA PRO A 47 16.28 2.44 13.50
C PRO A 47 15.00 2.50 14.33
N LEU A 48 14.69 3.67 14.94
CA LEU A 48 13.48 3.90 15.73
C LEU A 48 12.19 3.89 14.88
N PHE A 49 12.30 4.16 13.58
CA PHE A 49 11.15 4.22 12.67
C PHE A 49 10.84 2.85 12.07
N ALA A 50 9.57 2.55 11.89
CA ALA A 50 9.09 1.64 10.87
C ALA A 50 8.78 2.42 9.58
N GLU A 51 8.69 1.74 8.45
CA GLU A 51 8.49 2.38 7.14
C GLU A 51 7.43 1.64 6.35
N TRP A 52 6.58 2.40 5.65
CA TRP A 52 5.70 1.85 4.62
C TRP A 52 6.54 1.15 3.54
N ASN A 53 6.18 -0.09 3.24
CA ASN A 53 6.90 -0.95 2.31
C ASN A 53 6.18 -1.01 0.95
N ASP A 54 6.46 -0.02 0.10
CA ASP A 54 5.94 0.05 -1.27
C ASP A 54 6.40 -1.13 -2.14
N HIS A 55 7.61 -1.66 -1.91
CA HIS A 55 8.09 -2.88 -2.56
C HIS A 55 7.19 -4.08 -2.25
N PHE A 56 6.69 -4.21 -1.02
CA PHE A 56 5.74 -5.27 -0.66
C PHE A 56 4.42 -5.09 -1.42
N ARG A 57 3.87 -3.87 -1.42
CA ARG A 57 2.63 -3.52 -2.12
C ARG A 57 2.70 -3.93 -3.59
N ASP A 58 3.71 -3.44 -4.29
CA ASP A 58 3.82 -3.59 -5.73
C ASP A 58 4.13 -5.05 -6.09
N THR A 59 5.01 -5.73 -5.34
CA THR A 59 5.34 -7.14 -5.57
C THR A 59 4.16 -8.07 -5.29
N ALA A 60 3.43 -7.87 -4.18
CA ALA A 60 2.29 -8.71 -3.86
C ALA A 60 1.19 -8.60 -4.94
N ARG A 61 0.88 -7.36 -5.36
CA ARG A 61 -0.06 -7.10 -6.46
C ARG A 61 0.40 -7.75 -7.76
N ARG A 62 1.65 -7.49 -8.16
CA ARG A 62 2.20 -8.04 -9.41
C ARG A 62 2.29 -9.57 -9.41
N PHE A 63 2.63 -10.19 -8.28
CA PHE A 63 2.69 -11.64 -8.16
C PHE A 63 1.31 -12.29 -8.39
N TRP A 64 0.27 -11.80 -7.71
CA TRP A 64 -1.06 -12.39 -7.79
C TRP A 64 -1.88 -11.95 -9.01
N LEU A 65 -1.73 -10.69 -9.45
CA LEU A 65 -2.60 -10.08 -10.46
C LEU A 65 -1.97 -10.01 -11.85
N GLN A 66 -0.64 -9.91 -11.94
CA GLN A 66 0.08 -9.77 -13.22
C GLN A 66 0.97 -10.97 -13.56
N GLN A 67 1.31 -11.81 -12.58
CA GLN A 67 2.18 -12.98 -12.71
C GLN A 67 3.53 -12.67 -13.38
N ASN A 68 4.07 -11.47 -13.12
CA ASN A 68 5.30 -10.95 -13.75
C ASN A 68 6.41 -10.63 -12.73
N VAL A 69 6.46 -11.38 -11.63
CA VAL A 69 7.47 -11.28 -10.57
C VAL A 69 8.03 -12.66 -10.27
N SER A 70 9.32 -12.75 -9.93
CA SER A 70 9.95 -14.02 -9.60
C SER A 70 9.45 -14.55 -8.25
N LEU A 71 9.48 -15.88 -8.07
CA LEU A 71 9.18 -16.49 -6.78
C LEU A 71 10.16 -16.02 -5.68
N GLY A 72 11.41 -15.73 -6.05
CA GLY A 72 12.43 -15.22 -5.13
C GLY A 72 12.09 -13.83 -4.59
N ASP A 73 11.66 -12.92 -5.46
CA ASP A 73 11.27 -11.55 -5.05
C ASP A 73 10.04 -11.60 -4.13
N PHE A 74 9.05 -12.45 -4.45
CA PHE A 74 7.90 -12.67 -3.58
C PHE A 74 8.34 -13.21 -2.22
N ALA A 75 9.23 -14.21 -2.18
CA ALA A 75 9.74 -14.77 -0.94
C ALA A 75 10.49 -13.74 -0.09
N GLN A 76 11.25 -12.83 -0.70
CA GLN A 76 11.89 -11.71 0.01
C GLN A 76 10.85 -10.80 0.67
N ARG A 77 9.78 -10.43 -0.05
CA ARG A 77 8.71 -9.61 0.53
C ARG A 77 7.99 -10.34 1.66
N PHE A 78 7.70 -11.62 1.49
CA PHE A 78 7.06 -12.45 2.50
C PHE A 78 7.92 -12.58 3.78
N ALA A 79 9.24 -12.58 3.65
CA ALA A 79 10.22 -12.62 4.74
C ALA A 79 10.65 -11.22 5.23
N ALA A 80 9.68 -10.32 5.41
CA ALA A 80 9.87 -8.96 5.91
C ALA A 80 10.84 -8.08 5.12
N SER A 81 11.07 -8.37 3.83
CA SER A 81 11.95 -7.59 2.95
C SER A 81 13.33 -7.39 3.57
N SER A 82 13.97 -8.49 3.99
CA SER A 82 15.25 -8.45 4.69
C SER A 82 16.37 -7.77 3.89
N ASP A 83 16.32 -7.85 2.56
CA ASP A 83 17.20 -7.12 1.64
C ASP A 83 17.13 -5.60 1.80
N VAL A 84 16.02 -5.07 2.32
CA VAL A 84 15.80 -3.64 2.60
C VAL A 84 16.04 -3.32 4.08
N PHE A 85 15.42 -4.09 4.98
CA PHE A 85 15.30 -3.71 6.39
C PHE A 85 16.23 -4.46 7.35
N GLN A 86 16.89 -5.55 6.94
CA GLN A 86 17.81 -6.30 7.81
C GLN A 86 19.18 -5.60 7.92
N ARG A 87 19.17 -4.37 8.42
CA ARG A 87 20.34 -3.52 8.65
C ARG A 87 20.14 -2.65 9.88
N ASN A 88 21.24 -2.09 10.39
CA ASN A 88 21.23 -1.13 11.50
C ASN A 88 20.49 -1.62 12.77
N GLY A 89 20.47 -2.93 13.01
CA GLY A 89 19.80 -3.55 14.16
C GLY A 89 18.27 -3.53 14.12
N ARG A 90 17.66 -3.23 12.96
CA ARG A 90 16.20 -3.17 12.82
C ARG A 90 15.58 -4.56 12.85
N ALA A 91 14.44 -4.66 13.51
CA ALA A 91 13.63 -5.88 13.55
C ALA A 91 12.73 -5.99 12.30
N PRO A 92 12.21 -7.19 11.98
CA PRO A 92 11.23 -7.37 10.90
C PRO A 92 10.01 -6.44 10.97
N SER A 93 9.60 -6.02 12.17
CA SER A 93 8.50 -5.06 12.38
C SER A 93 8.78 -3.66 11.85
N ALA A 94 10.01 -3.37 11.41
CA ALA A 94 10.32 -2.13 10.70
C ALA A 94 9.68 -2.08 9.31
N ALA A 95 9.37 -3.23 8.71
CA ALA A 95 8.63 -3.32 7.46
C ALA A 95 7.12 -3.25 7.74
N VAL A 96 6.51 -2.11 7.46
CA VAL A 96 5.04 -1.99 7.45
C VAL A 96 4.57 -2.49 6.09
N ASN A 97 4.09 -3.73 6.05
CA ASN A 97 3.60 -4.38 4.84
C ASN A 97 2.16 -3.90 4.57
N LEU A 98 1.88 -3.51 3.32
CA LEU A 98 0.56 -3.11 2.88
C LEU A 98 0.31 -3.60 1.45
N VAL A 99 -0.92 -4.01 1.14
CA VAL A 99 -1.35 -4.26 -0.25
C VAL A 99 -2.08 -3.03 -0.81
N THR A 100 -2.69 -2.25 0.05
CA THR A 100 -3.58 -1.11 -0.25
C THR A 100 -3.42 -0.08 0.84
N ALA A 101 -3.74 1.16 0.52
CA ALA A 101 -3.72 2.31 1.40
C ALA A 101 -4.74 3.32 0.89
N HIS A 102 -4.78 4.51 1.49
CA HIS A 102 -5.65 5.58 1.03
C HIS A 102 -5.26 6.11 -0.36
N ASP A 103 -3.98 5.99 -0.74
CA ASP A 103 -3.48 6.25 -2.09
C ASP A 103 -3.63 5.02 -2.98
N GLY A 104 -4.18 5.20 -4.18
CA GLY A 104 -4.41 4.12 -5.13
C GLY A 104 -5.77 3.45 -4.96
N PHE A 105 -5.90 2.26 -5.53
CA PHE A 105 -7.12 1.45 -5.42
C PHE A 105 -7.28 0.83 -4.04
N THR A 106 -8.56 0.67 -3.63
CA THR A 106 -9.00 -0.32 -2.63
C THR A 106 -8.66 -1.74 -3.09
N LEU A 107 -8.73 -2.73 -2.18
CA LEU A 107 -8.42 -4.11 -2.54
C LEU A 107 -9.41 -4.67 -3.57
N ARG A 108 -10.68 -4.33 -3.42
CA ARG A 108 -11.71 -4.73 -4.39
C ARG A 108 -11.47 -4.09 -5.74
N ASP A 109 -11.09 -2.82 -5.78
CA ASP A 109 -10.84 -2.13 -7.05
C ASP A 109 -9.60 -2.66 -7.76
N CYS A 110 -8.56 -3.10 -7.02
CA CYS A 110 -7.42 -3.81 -7.59
C CYS A 110 -7.80 -5.05 -8.42
N VAL A 111 -8.93 -5.70 -8.13
CA VAL A 111 -9.41 -6.88 -8.87
C VAL A 111 -10.57 -6.58 -9.82
N CYS A 112 -11.05 -5.33 -9.87
CA CYS A 112 -12.21 -4.93 -10.69
C CYS A 112 -11.85 -3.94 -11.80
N PHE A 113 -10.71 -3.24 -11.71
CA PHE A 113 -10.37 -2.16 -12.63
C PHE A 113 -8.93 -2.27 -13.15
N ASN A 114 -8.75 -2.14 -14.46
CA ASN A 114 -7.44 -1.98 -15.08
C ASN A 114 -7.06 -0.51 -15.26
N GLN A 115 -8.04 0.38 -15.40
CA GLN A 115 -7.82 1.82 -15.53
C GLN A 115 -8.39 2.56 -14.33
N LYS A 116 -7.78 3.69 -14.00
CA LYS A 116 -8.35 4.63 -13.03
C LYS A 116 -9.52 5.39 -13.68
N HIS A 117 -10.54 5.66 -12.88
CA HIS A 117 -11.77 6.40 -13.21
C HIS A 117 -11.89 7.56 -12.21
N ASN A 118 -10.99 8.53 -12.34
CA ASN A 118 -10.88 9.69 -11.45
C ASN A 118 -11.65 10.91 -11.99
N GLU A 119 -12.57 10.73 -12.94
CA GLU A 119 -13.31 11.82 -13.60
C GLU A 119 -14.03 12.71 -12.58
N ALA A 120 -14.51 12.12 -11.48
CA ALA A 120 -15.17 12.84 -10.39
C ALA A 120 -14.26 13.88 -9.70
N ASN A 121 -12.93 13.78 -9.84
CA ASN A 121 -11.97 14.70 -9.26
C ASN A 121 -11.86 16.03 -10.05
N GLY A 122 -12.40 16.08 -11.27
CA GLY A 122 -12.43 17.30 -12.09
C GLY A 122 -11.11 17.59 -12.85
N GLU A 123 -10.18 16.64 -12.87
CA GLU A 123 -8.87 16.79 -13.53
C GLU A 123 -8.76 16.00 -14.84
N GLU A 124 -9.90 15.62 -15.44
CA GLU A 124 -9.99 14.84 -16.69
C GLU A 124 -9.17 13.54 -16.61
N ASN A 125 -9.23 12.86 -15.46
CA ASN A 125 -8.52 11.61 -15.17
C ASN A 125 -6.98 11.71 -15.26
N ARG A 126 -6.40 12.92 -15.17
CA ARG A 126 -4.93 13.11 -15.19
C ARG A 126 -4.27 12.77 -13.86
N ASP A 127 -4.96 12.99 -12.76
CA ASP A 127 -4.48 12.80 -11.39
C ASP A 127 -4.42 11.32 -10.98
N GLY A 128 -3.65 11.01 -9.93
CA GLY A 128 -3.45 9.63 -9.44
C GLY A 128 -2.41 8.82 -10.21
N THR A 129 -1.93 7.73 -9.60
CA THR A 129 -0.92 6.85 -10.21
C THR A 129 -1.47 6.13 -11.45
N ASN A 130 -0.62 5.91 -12.46
CA ASN A 130 -0.95 5.05 -13.61
C ASN A 130 -0.45 3.60 -13.42
N ASN A 131 0.33 3.34 -12.37
CA ASN A 131 0.91 2.03 -12.09
C ASN A 131 0.18 1.38 -10.91
N ASN A 132 -1.03 0.88 -11.16
CA ASN A 132 -1.86 0.27 -10.11
C ASN A 132 -1.52 -1.20 -9.82
N TYR A 133 -0.90 -1.88 -10.80
CA TYR A 133 -0.66 -3.33 -10.81
C TYR A 133 -1.93 -4.17 -10.55
N SER A 134 -3.06 -3.68 -11.04
CA SER A 134 -4.38 -4.32 -10.91
C SER A 134 -4.67 -5.29 -12.07
N ASN A 135 -5.76 -6.05 -11.92
CA ASN A 135 -6.31 -6.91 -12.97
C ASN A 135 -7.82 -7.01 -12.80
N ASN A 136 -8.61 -6.56 -13.78
CA ASN A 136 -10.07 -6.58 -13.74
C ASN A 136 -10.71 -7.98 -13.92
N HIS A 137 -9.90 -9.03 -14.09
CA HIS A 137 -10.31 -10.41 -14.34
C HIS A 137 -11.13 -10.62 -15.64
N GLY A 138 -11.04 -9.68 -16.59
CA GLY A 138 -11.62 -9.75 -17.93
C GLY A 138 -12.83 -8.85 -18.16
N ILE A 139 -13.40 -8.22 -17.12
CA ILE A 139 -14.52 -7.27 -17.23
C ILE A 139 -14.15 -6.04 -16.40
N GLU A 140 -14.20 -4.85 -16.98
CA GLU A 140 -13.95 -3.60 -16.23
C GLU A 140 -15.17 -3.26 -15.36
N GLY A 141 -14.94 -2.89 -14.11
CA GLY A 141 -15.99 -2.52 -13.16
C GLY A 141 -16.36 -3.62 -12.18
N LEU A 142 -17.24 -3.27 -11.24
CA LEU A 142 -17.65 -4.13 -10.12
C LEU A 142 -18.51 -5.32 -10.56
N GLU A 143 -19.21 -5.18 -11.69
CA GLU A 143 -20.07 -6.22 -12.22
C GLU A 143 -19.26 -7.32 -12.92
N GLY A 144 -19.89 -8.47 -13.10
CA GLY A 144 -19.32 -9.60 -13.84
C GLY A 144 -20.17 -10.85 -13.74
N SER A 145 -19.85 -11.84 -14.58
CA SER A 145 -20.43 -13.17 -14.44
C SER A 145 -19.98 -13.83 -13.13
N LEU A 146 -20.70 -14.86 -12.68
CA LEU A 146 -20.30 -15.62 -11.49
C LEU A 146 -18.84 -16.10 -11.57
N ALA A 147 -18.39 -16.55 -12.75
CA ALA A 147 -17.01 -16.98 -12.98
C ALA A 147 -15.97 -15.86 -12.84
N VAL A 148 -16.33 -14.60 -13.10
CA VAL A 148 -15.45 -13.44 -12.84
C VAL A 148 -15.41 -13.15 -11.35
N ILE A 149 -16.57 -13.12 -10.69
CA ILE A 149 -16.69 -12.85 -9.25
C ILE A 149 -15.90 -13.86 -8.42
N GLU A 150 -16.02 -15.17 -8.72
CA GLU A 150 -15.26 -16.21 -8.00
C GLU A 150 -13.74 -16.06 -8.17
N ARG A 151 -13.27 -15.67 -9.37
CA ARG A 151 -11.84 -15.44 -9.60
C ARG A 151 -11.32 -14.22 -8.86
N ARG A 152 -12.11 -13.13 -8.81
CA ARG A 152 -11.78 -11.93 -8.03
C ARG A 152 -11.69 -12.27 -6.54
N ARG A 153 -12.66 -13.02 -6.01
CA ARG A 153 -12.65 -13.51 -4.61
C ARG A 153 -11.38 -14.30 -4.30
N ALA A 154 -10.99 -15.22 -5.18
CA ALA A 154 -9.76 -15.99 -4.99
C ALA A 154 -8.52 -15.08 -4.90
N SER A 155 -8.41 -14.05 -5.75
CA SER A 155 -7.32 -13.08 -5.69
C SER A 155 -7.36 -12.20 -4.44
N VAL A 156 -8.55 -11.75 -4.01
CA VAL A 156 -8.73 -11.00 -2.76
C VAL A 156 -8.25 -11.83 -1.56
N HIS A 157 -8.68 -13.08 -1.47
CA HIS A 157 -8.24 -14.00 -0.41
C HIS A 157 -6.73 -14.24 -0.45
N ALA A 158 -6.15 -14.42 -1.63
CA ALA A 158 -4.71 -14.62 -1.78
C ALA A 158 -3.90 -13.39 -1.34
N LEU A 159 -4.36 -12.18 -1.70
CA LEU A 159 -3.74 -10.92 -1.30
C LEU A 159 -3.87 -10.67 0.21
N LEU A 160 -5.06 -10.88 0.79
CA LEU A 160 -5.26 -10.77 2.25
C LEU A 160 -4.44 -11.79 3.02
N ALA A 161 -4.41 -13.05 2.57
CA ALA A 161 -3.58 -14.08 3.19
C ALA A 161 -2.09 -13.71 3.11
N THR A 162 -1.63 -13.18 1.98
CA THR A 162 -0.25 -12.70 1.83
C THR A 162 0.05 -11.59 2.82
N LEU A 163 -0.83 -10.59 2.96
CA LEU A 163 -0.66 -9.48 3.90
C LEU A 163 -0.60 -9.96 5.35
N LEU A 164 -1.57 -10.77 5.76
CA LEU A 164 -1.76 -11.16 7.16
C LEU A 164 -0.77 -12.25 7.64
N LEU A 165 -0.21 -13.02 6.72
CA LEU A 165 0.71 -14.12 7.04
C LEU A 165 2.19 -13.80 6.78
N ALA A 166 2.50 -12.76 5.99
CA ALA A 166 3.88 -12.34 5.78
C ALA A 166 4.52 -11.82 7.08
N GLN A 167 5.82 -12.06 7.23
CA GLN A 167 6.59 -11.49 8.33
C GLN A 167 6.67 -9.96 8.19
N GLY A 168 6.48 -9.24 9.29
CA GLY A 168 6.49 -7.78 9.35
C GLY A 168 5.31 -7.24 10.15
N THR A 169 5.01 -5.96 9.98
CA THR A 169 3.80 -5.34 10.56
C THR A 169 2.74 -5.17 9.46
N PRO A 170 1.62 -5.91 9.48
CA PRO A 170 0.58 -5.77 8.48
C PRO A 170 -0.23 -4.48 8.70
N MET A 171 -0.47 -3.72 7.63
CA MET A 171 -1.40 -2.60 7.59
C MET A 171 -2.56 -2.95 6.66
N LEU A 172 -3.75 -3.09 7.23
CA LEU A 172 -5.00 -3.32 6.51
C LEU A 172 -5.73 -1.99 6.30
N LEU A 173 -6.12 -1.68 5.06
CA LEU A 173 -6.97 -0.53 4.76
C LEU A 173 -8.40 -0.81 5.23
N ALA A 174 -8.98 0.12 5.98
CA ALA A 174 -10.36 -0.01 6.45
C ALA A 174 -11.33 -0.14 5.28
N GLY A 175 -12.24 -1.11 5.36
CA GLY A 175 -13.19 -1.45 4.32
C GLY A 175 -12.72 -2.57 3.38
N ASP A 176 -11.43 -2.88 3.31
CA ASP A 176 -10.98 -4.02 2.51
C ASP A 176 -11.47 -5.36 3.09
N GLU A 177 -11.78 -5.41 4.40
CA GLU A 177 -12.36 -6.59 5.06
C GLU A 177 -13.78 -6.94 4.59
N HIS A 178 -14.50 -5.99 3.97
CA HIS A 178 -15.88 -6.19 3.52
C HIS A 178 -16.13 -5.79 2.06
N GLY A 179 -15.06 -5.57 1.29
CA GLY A 179 -15.13 -5.23 -0.13
C GLY A 179 -15.60 -3.80 -0.42
N HIS A 180 -15.10 -2.83 0.34
CA HIS A 180 -15.23 -1.41 0.00
C HIS A 180 -14.67 -1.13 -1.40
N SER A 181 -15.28 -0.18 -2.11
CA SER A 181 -14.89 0.23 -3.45
C SER A 181 -15.07 1.73 -3.59
N GLN A 182 -14.12 2.35 -4.27
CA GLN A 182 -14.18 3.74 -4.74
C GLN A 182 -14.53 3.80 -6.23
N HIS A 183 -15.20 2.76 -6.74
CA HIS A 183 -15.69 2.64 -8.12
C HIS A 183 -14.60 2.91 -9.19
N GLY A 184 -13.37 2.51 -8.91
CA GLY A 184 -12.25 2.71 -9.82
C GLY A 184 -11.59 4.10 -9.71
N ASN A 185 -12.00 4.96 -8.77
CA ASN A 185 -11.21 6.13 -8.41
C ASN A 185 -9.99 5.65 -7.59
N ASN A 186 -8.77 5.97 -8.03
CA ASN A 186 -7.54 5.58 -7.32
C ASN A 186 -6.86 6.76 -6.61
N ASN A 187 -7.54 7.89 -6.53
CA ASN A 187 -7.03 9.12 -5.95
C ASN A 187 -8.20 9.95 -5.38
N ALA A 188 -9.01 9.35 -4.52
CA ALA A 188 -10.25 9.96 -4.02
C ALA A 188 -10.02 11.05 -2.95
N TYR A 189 -8.92 11.80 -3.05
CA TYR A 189 -8.46 12.77 -2.04
C TYR A 189 -9.43 13.93 -1.81
N CYS A 190 -10.19 14.31 -2.84
CA CYS A 190 -11.15 15.42 -2.82
C CYS A 190 -12.61 14.96 -2.71
N GLN A 191 -12.84 13.68 -2.42
CA GLN A 191 -14.16 13.07 -2.43
C GLN A 191 -14.64 12.81 -1.01
N ASP A 192 -15.32 13.79 -0.40
CA ASP A 192 -16.03 13.61 0.87
C ASP A 192 -17.51 13.28 0.60
N ASN A 193 -17.77 12.06 0.15
CA ASN A 193 -19.10 11.58 -0.24
C ASN A 193 -19.16 10.04 -0.25
N ALA A 194 -20.29 9.49 -0.71
CA ALA A 194 -20.54 8.05 -0.77
C ALA A 194 -19.52 7.23 -1.57
N LEU A 195 -18.67 7.87 -2.40
CA LEU A 195 -17.56 7.20 -3.08
C LEU A 195 -16.49 6.71 -2.10
N THR A 196 -16.27 7.42 -0.99
CA THR A 196 -15.19 7.14 -0.03
C THR A 196 -15.69 6.69 1.34
N TRP A 197 -16.94 7.00 1.69
CA TRP A 197 -17.52 6.56 2.96
C TRP A 197 -17.68 5.03 2.98
N LEU A 198 -17.41 4.42 4.13
CA LEU A 198 -17.63 2.99 4.33
C LEU A 198 -19.14 2.69 4.37
N ASP A 199 -19.64 1.93 3.39
CA ASP A 199 -21.02 1.47 3.37
C ASP A 199 -21.19 0.21 4.21
N TRP A 200 -21.62 0.39 5.45
CA TRP A 200 -21.89 -0.70 6.38
C TRP A 200 -23.13 -1.53 6.06
N ASN A 201 -24.04 -1.02 5.22
CA ASN A 201 -25.28 -1.71 4.84
C ASN A 201 -25.06 -2.68 3.68
N HIS A 202 -24.16 -2.34 2.76
CA HIS A 202 -23.87 -3.13 1.56
C HIS A 202 -22.46 -3.69 1.61
N THR A 203 -22.22 -4.57 2.59
CA THR A 203 -20.99 -5.38 2.62
C THR A 203 -21.03 -6.39 1.47
N ASN A 204 -19.94 -6.46 0.71
CA ASN A 204 -19.83 -7.46 -0.35
C ASN A 204 -19.74 -8.84 0.31
N ARG A 205 -20.71 -9.72 0.05
CA ARG A 205 -20.79 -11.06 0.66
C ARG A 205 -19.83 -12.07 0.05
N GLY A 206 -18.70 -11.63 -0.51
CA GLY A 206 -17.85 -12.47 -1.33
C GLY A 206 -16.54 -11.85 -1.72
#